data_AF-A0A538M1E0-F1
#
_entry.id   AF-A0A538M1E0-F1
#
_cell.length_a   1.000
_cell.length_b   1.000
_cell.length_c   1.000
_cell.angle_alpha   90.00
_cell.angle_beta   90.00
_cell.angle_gamma   90.00
#
_symmetry.space_group_name_H-M   'P 1'
#
loop_
_entity.id
_entity.type
_entity.pdbx_description
1 polymer ?
#
loop_
_entity_poly.entity_id
_entity_poly.type
_entity_poly.pdbx_seq_one_letter_code
_entity_poly.pdbx_strand_id
1 'polypeptide(L)'
;MGPAGASPLADPPEPGLGMMVAGRSEREIPGWDSMESGKAPRHDDLDAAVEKFLVEAYEVAQAPIAAFNDAAGALAARADRDRRVMERARRVVQSRLQTEPDHLTKQVASLLRRALELGEWDWD
;
A
#
# COMPACT_ATOMS: atom_id res chain seq x y z
N MET A 1 42.69 16.36 -49.01
CA MET A 1 44.03 16.10 -48.43
C MET A 1 44.14 16.95 -47.16
N GLY A 2 44.45 16.34 -46.02
CA GLY A 2 44.32 16.93 -44.68
C GLY A 2 45.45 17.89 -44.28
N PRO A 3 45.48 18.30 -43.00
CA PRO A 3 46.61 17.82 -42.21
C PRO A 3 46.23 17.25 -40.83
N ALA A 4 47.12 16.36 -40.39
CA ALA A 4 47.13 15.68 -39.11
C ALA A 4 47.38 16.63 -37.94
N GLY A 5 46.65 16.42 -36.86
CA GLY A 5 47.04 16.83 -35.50
C GLY A 5 46.92 15.60 -34.60
N ALA A 6 48.04 15.16 -34.06
CA ALA A 6 48.13 14.01 -33.17
C ALA A 6 48.30 14.46 -31.70
N SER A 7 47.67 13.69 -30.81
CA SER A 7 47.88 13.53 -29.36
C SER A 7 47.00 14.36 -28.42
N PRO A 8 46.73 13.91 -27.16
CA PRO A 8 46.95 12.59 -26.55
C PRO A 8 45.68 11.94 -25.98
N LEU A 9 45.84 10.65 -25.63
CA LEU A 9 44.97 9.82 -24.80
C LEU A 9 44.43 10.61 -23.58
N ALA A 10 43.12 10.85 -23.54
CA ALA A 10 42.46 11.32 -22.32
C ALA A 10 42.12 10.10 -21.46
N ASP A 11 42.65 10.10 -20.25
CA ASP A 11 42.39 9.12 -19.19
C ASP A 11 40.88 8.99 -18.92
N PRO A 12 40.32 7.79 -18.72
CA PRO A 12 38.93 7.65 -18.30
C PRO A 12 38.77 8.16 -16.85
N PRO A 13 37.75 8.97 -16.54
CA PRO A 13 37.52 9.35 -15.15
C PRO A 13 37.15 8.11 -14.32
N GLU A 14 37.83 7.93 -13.19
CA GLU A 14 37.52 6.90 -12.18
C GLU A 14 36.03 6.94 -11.77
N PRO A 15 35.39 5.78 -11.50
CA PRO A 15 34.01 5.74 -11.05
C PRO A 15 33.93 6.24 -9.60
N GLY A 16 33.61 7.52 -9.44
CA GLY A 16 33.23 8.11 -8.17
C GLY A 16 32.02 7.37 -7.59
N LEU A 17 32.26 6.70 -6.47
CA LEU A 17 31.25 6.23 -5.52
C LEU A 17 30.28 7.37 -5.19
N GLY A 18 29.07 7.29 -5.73
CA GLY A 18 28.06 8.33 -5.56
C GLY A 18 26.69 7.91 -6.08
N MET A 19 26.31 6.63 -5.91
CA MET A 19 24.91 6.23 -6.06
C MET A 19 24.14 6.72 -4.82
N MET A 20 23.86 8.03 -4.77
CA MET A 20 22.71 8.50 -4.00
C MET A 20 21.48 8.04 -4.75
N VAL A 21 20.93 6.93 -4.27
CA VAL A 21 19.64 6.38 -4.67
C VAL A 21 18.65 7.53 -4.68
N ALA A 22 18.12 7.82 -5.88
CA ALA A 22 17.04 8.76 -6.08
C ALA A 22 15.96 8.50 -5.04
N GLY A 23 15.53 9.58 -4.38
CA GLY A 23 14.52 9.56 -3.34
C GLY A 23 13.39 8.62 -3.72
N ARG A 24 13.10 7.67 -2.81
CA ARG A 24 11.81 7.00 -2.79
C ARG A 24 10.77 8.12 -2.89
N SER A 25 10.08 8.19 -4.01
CA SER A 25 8.82 8.90 -4.07
C SER A 25 7.97 8.30 -2.95
N GLU A 26 7.80 9.07 -1.89
CA GLU A 26 6.66 8.96 -1.00
C GLU A 26 5.46 8.98 -1.94
N ARG A 27 4.94 7.80 -2.29
CA ARG A 27 3.60 7.69 -2.84
C ARG A 27 2.73 8.12 -1.67
N GLU A 28 2.44 9.41 -1.63
CA GLU A 28 1.39 9.97 -0.81
C GLU A 28 0.17 9.07 -1.01
N ILE A 29 -0.19 8.36 0.06
CA ILE A 29 -1.43 7.62 0.12
C ILE A 29 -2.50 8.69 -0.03
N PRO A 30 -3.38 8.65 -1.07
CA PRO A 30 -4.38 9.69 -1.26
C PRO A 30 -5.16 9.89 0.03
N GLY A 31 -5.13 11.13 0.53
CA GLY A 31 -5.56 11.51 1.86
C GLY A 31 -6.94 10.98 2.20
N TRP A 32 -7.01 10.27 3.32
CA TRP A 32 -8.25 9.82 3.95
C TRP A 32 -8.96 10.95 4.72
N ASP A 33 -8.40 12.15 4.69
CA ASP A 33 -8.71 13.30 5.53
C ASP A 33 -10.05 14.01 5.21
N SER A 34 -10.87 13.47 4.31
CA SER A 34 -12.09 14.16 3.86
C SER A 34 -13.33 13.29 3.98
N MET A 35 -13.72 12.93 5.21
CA MET A 35 -15.13 12.76 5.55
C MET A 35 -15.44 13.37 6.93
N GLU A 36 -16.33 14.35 6.86
CA GLU A 36 -16.80 15.28 7.89
C GLU A 36 -17.20 14.62 9.22
N SER A 37 -16.67 15.17 10.31
CA SER A 37 -16.95 14.78 11.70
C SER A 37 -18.35 15.28 12.14
N GLY A 38 -19.26 14.34 12.41
CA GLY A 38 -20.62 14.61 12.89
C GLY A 38 -21.09 13.51 13.85
N LYS A 39 -20.82 13.72 15.15
CA LYS A 39 -21.05 12.84 16.31
C LYS A 39 -22.32 11.95 16.27
N ALA A 40 -22.13 10.63 16.47
CA ALA A 40 -23.09 9.72 17.11
C ALA A 40 -22.34 8.60 17.87
N PRO A 41 -22.57 8.40 19.19
CA PRO A 41 -21.75 7.49 19.98
C PRO A 41 -22.08 6.02 19.64
N ARG A 42 -21.02 5.21 19.45
CA ARG A 42 -20.94 3.81 18.96
C ARG A 42 -20.59 3.61 17.48
N HIS A 43 -20.65 4.64 16.65
CA HIS A 43 -20.23 4.56 15.24
C HIS A 43 -18.78 5.07 15.03
N ASP A 44 -18.36 6.10 15.77
CA ASP A 44 -17.01 6.67 15.71
C ASP A 44 -15.89 5.63 15.95
N ASP A 45 -16.04 4.68 16.88
CA ASP A 45 -15.03 3.65 17.13
C ASP A 45 -14.87 2.68 15.94
N LEU A 46 -15.97 2.33 15.27
CA LEU A 46 -15.92 1.42 14.13
C LEU A 46 -15.33 2.10 12.90
N ASP A 47 -15.76 3.33 12.59
CA ASP A 47 -15.22 4.06 11.45
C ASP A 47 -13.73 4.39 11.67
N ALA A 48 -13.30 4.76 12.89
CA ALA A 48 -11.89 4.93 13.22
C ALA A 48 -11.09 3.61 13.14
N ALA A 49 -11.66 2.49 13.61
CA ALA A 49 -11.02 1.18 13.49
C ALA A 49 -10.88 0.76 12.02
N VAL A 50 -11.89 1.03 11.18
CA VAL A 50 -11.86 0.77 9.74
C VAL A 50 -10.83 1.65 9.05
N GLU A 51 -10.74 2.93 9.39
CA GLU A 51 -9.74 3.85 8.84
C GLU A 51 -8.32 3.37 9.16
N LYS A 52 -8.02 3.13 10.44
CA LYS A 52 -6.73 2.62 10.89
C LYS A 52 -6.39 1.30 10.18
N PHE A 53 -7.34 0.37 10.14
CA PHE A 53 -7.16 -0.92 9.48
C PHE A 53 -6.85 -0.76 7.99
N LEU A 54 -7.52 0.16 7.29
CA LEU A 54 -7.28 0.41 5.89
C LEU A 54 -5.90 1.02 5.66
N VAL A 55 -5.44 1.96 6.49
CA VAL A 55 -4.06 2.48 6.42
C VAL A 55 -3.06 1.30 6.47
N GLU A 56 -3.19 0.43 7.47
CA GLU A 56 -2.32 -0.75 7.61
C GLU A 56 -2.43 -1.71 6.42
N ALA A 57 -3.63 -1.89 5.85
CA ALA A 57 -3.84 -2.71 4.65
C ALA A 57 -3.13 -2.16 3.41
N TYR A 58 -3.16 -0.84 3.23
CA TYR A 58 -2.46 -0.17 2.14
C TYR A 58 -0.93 -0.19 2.36
N GLU A 59 -0.44 -0.13 3.60
CA GLU A 59 0.98 -0.33 3.90
C GLU A 59 1.46 -1.75 3.56
N VAL A 60 0.68 -2.77 3.96
CA VAL A 60 0.97 -4.17 3.63
C VAL A 60 0.99 -4.39 2.12
N ALA A 61 0.05 -3.77 1.39
CA ALA A 61 -0.02 -3.88 -0.06
C ALA A 61 1.12 -3.13 -0.78
N GLN A 62 1.65 -2.05 -0.21
CA GLN A 62 2.79 -1.32 -0.76
C GLN A 62 4.13 -2.02 -0.54
N ALA A 63 4.26 -2.80 0.54
CA ALA A 63 5.45 -3.58 0.80
C ALA A 63 5.63 -4.68 -0.25
N PRO A 64 6.88 -5.06 -0.60
CA PRO A 64 7.12 -6.24 -1.43
C PRO A 64 6.61 -7.49 -0.72
N ILE A 65 5.47 -8.01 -1.18
CA ILE A 65 4.82 -9.17 -0.58
C ILE A 65 5.58 -10.44 -0.99
N ALA A 66 6.41 -10.94 -0.08
CA ALA A 66 7.13 -12.19 -0.30
C ALA A 66 6.19 -13.42 -0.31
N ALA A 67 5.15 -13.40 0.52
CA ALA A 67 4.14 -14.46 0.62
C ALA A 67 2.74 -13.86 0.81
N PHE A 68 1.89 -14.01 -0.22
CA PHE A 68 0.57 -13.38 -0.26
C PHE A 68 -0.38 -13.90 0.83
N ASN A 69 -0.38 -15.20 1.10
CA ASN A 69 -1.22 -15.79 2.14
C ASN A 69 -0.82 -15.31 3.54
N ASP A 70 0.48 -15.14 3.80
CA ASP A 70 0.98 -14.64 5.08
C ASP A 70 0.60 -13.18 5.28
N ALA A 71 0.68 -12.36 4.22
CA ALA A 71 0.22 -10.97 4.25
C ALA A 71 -1.29 -10.87 4.50
N ALA A 72 -2.10 -11.73 3.87
CA ALA A 72 -3.53 -11.80 4.10
C ALA A 72 -3.86 -12.28 5.54
N GLY A 73 -3.13 -13.25 6.07
CA GLY A 73 -3.26 -13.70 7.46
C GLY A 73 -2.89 -12.62 8.47
N ALA A 74 -1.82 -11.87 8.21
CA ALA A 74 -1.43 -10.72 9.04
C ALA A 74 -2.49 -9.61 9.01
N LEU A 75 -3.17 -9.41 7.88
CA LEU A 75 -4.31 -8.49 7.79
C LEU A 75 -5.52 -8.98 8.59
N ALA A 76 -5.85 -10.27 8.51
CA ALA A 76 -6.92 -10.84 9.32
C ALA A 76 -6.66 -10.66 10.84
N ALA A 77 -5.41 -10.82 11.27
CA ALA A 77 -5.02 -10.58 12.67
C ALA A 77 -5.12 -9.09 13.07
N ARG A 78 -4.76 -8.16 12.19
CA ARG A 78 -4.85 -6.71 12.43
C ARG A 78 -6.27 -6.17 12.53
N ALA A 79 -7.22 -6.83 11.91
CA ALA A 79 -8.64 -6.51 12.09
C ALA A 79 -9.17 -6.90 13.48
N ASP A 80 -8.31 -7.38 14.39
CA ASP A 80 -8.66 -7.89 15.72
C ASP A 80 -9.75 -8.98 15.68
N ARG A 81 -9.82 -9.71 14.55
CA ARG A 81 -10.91 -10.66 14.23
C ARG A 81 -12.31 -10.03 14.22
N ASP A 82 -12.42 -8.70 14.18
CA ASP A 82 -13.69 -8.02 14.04
C ASP A 82 -14.19 -8.10 12.59
N ARG A 83 -15.21 -8.93 12.39
CA ARG A 83 -15.86 -9.10 11.09
C ARG A 83 -16.43 -7.79 10.53
N ARG A 84 -16.94 -6.91 11.39
CA ARG A 84 -17.55 -5.64 10.99
C ARG A 84 -16.51 -4.71 10.39
N VAL A 85 -15.31 -4.67 10.96
CA VAL A 85 -14.17 -3.89 10.43
C VAL A 85 -13.80 -4.40 9.05
N MET A 86 -13.61 -5.72 8.91
CA MET A 86 -13.20 -6.31 7.62
C MET A 86 -14.28 -6.17 6.53
N GLU A 87 -15.56 -6.38 6.85
CA GLU A 87 -16.66 -6.20 5.91
C GLU A 87 -16.80 -4.75 5.46
N ARG A 88 -16.68 -3.80 6.39
CA ARG A 88 -16.79 -2.36 6.06
C ARG A 88 -15.59 -1.88 5.26
N ALA A 89 -14.38 -2.31 5.63
CA ALA A 89 -13.16 -2.07 4.85
C ALA A 89 -13.28 -2.62 3.42
N ARG A 90 -13.80 -3.84 3.26
CA ARG A 90 -14.07 -4.41 1.93
C ARG A 90 -15.04 -3.57 1.12
N ARG A 91 -16.12 -3.07 1.72
CA ARG A 91 -17.09 -2.18 1.03
C ARG A 91 -16.43 -0.87 0.59
N VAL A 92 -15.63 -0.25 1.46
CA VAL A 92 -14.89 0.98 1.13
C VAL A 92 -13.95 0.76 -0.06
N VAL A 93 -13.16 -0.32 -0.03
CA VAL A 93 -12.22 -0.65 -1.12
C VAL A 93 -12.96 -1.00 -2.41
N GLN A 94 -14.09 -1.72 -2.35
CA GLN A 94 -14.92 -1.99 -3.52
C GLN A 94 -15.54 -0.73 -4.12
N SER A 95 -15.94 0.24 -3.29
CA SER A 95 -16.40 1.53 -3.77
C SER A 95 -15.28 2.26 -4.50
N ARG A 96 -14.07 2.29 -3.92
CA ARG A 96 -12.90 2.92 -4.56
C ARG A 96 -12.53 2.26 -5.89
N LEU A 97 -12.59 0.93 -5.99
CA LEU A 97 -12.36 0.23 -7.25
C LEU A 97 -13.32 0.63 -8.37
N GLN A 98 -14.56 1.01 -8.03
CA GLN A 98 -15.55 1.42 -9.02
C GLN A 98 -15.32 2.85 -9.50
N THR A 99 -14.81 3.73 -8.64
CA THR A 99 -14.52 5.13 -8.98
C THR A 99 -13.13 5.34 -9.57
N GLU A 100 -12.09 4.72 -8.99
CA GLU A 100 -10.70 4.89 -9.41
C GLU A 100 -9.90 3.58 -9.20
N PRO A 101 -9.86 2.69 -10.20
CA PRO A 101 -9.22 1.38 -10.08
C PRO A 101 -7.69 1.45 -10.30
N ASP A 102 -6.93 1.81 -9.26
CA ASP A 102 -5.48 1.75 -9.29
C ASP A 102 -4.92 0.35 -8.88
N HIS A 103 -3.63 0.11 -9.13
CA HIS A 103 -2.98 -1.17 -8.85
C HIS A 103 -2.99 -1.53 -7.35
N LEU A 104 -2.74 -0.54 -6.51
CA LEU A 104 -2.66 -0.72 -5.06
C LEU A 104 -4.05 -1.05 -4.49
N THR A 105 -5.09 -0.33 -4.90
CA THR A 105 -6.47 -0.66 -4.47
C THR A 105 -6.91 -2.06 -4.92
N LYS A 106 -6.49 -2.54 -6.11
CA LYS A 106 -6.74 -3.93 -6.55
C LYS A 106 -5.99 -4.95 -5.69
N GLN A 107 -4.77 -4.64 -5.28
CA GLN A 107 -3.96 -5.49 -4.43
C GLN A 107 -4.55 -5.58 -3.01
N VAL A 108 -4.94 -4.44 -2.42
CA VAL A 108 -5.68 -4.40 -1.15
C VAL A 108 -6.98 -5.19 -1.24
N ALA A 109 -7.77 -5.02 -2.30
CA ALA A 109 -9.00 -5.79 -2.49
C ALA A 109 -8.76 -7.31 -2.52
N SER A 110 -7.68 -7.73 -3.17
CA SER A 110 -7.28 -9.14 -3.24
C SER A 110 -6.84 -9.66 -1.87
N LEU A 111 -6.07 -8.88 -1.13
CA LEU A 111 -5.64 -9.20 0.23
C LEU A 111 -6.82 -9.30 1.20
N LEU A 112 -7.75 -8.34 1.17
CA LEU A 112 -8.95 -8.36 2.02
C LEU A 112 -9.85 -9.55 1.72
N ARG A 113 -10.02 -9.89 0.44
CA ARG A 113 -10.74 -11.12 0.04
C ARG A 113 -10.06 -12.34 0.64
N ARG A 114 -8.74 -12.45 0.53
CA ARG A 114 -8.01 -13.60 1.05
C ARG A 114 -8.01 -13.65 2.58
N ALA A 115 -7.93 -12.50 3.24
CA ALA A 115 -8.00 -12.39 4.70
C ALA A 115 -9.36 -12.87 5.23
N LEU A 116 -10.45 -12.55 4.53
CA LEU A 116 -11.78 -13.08 4.84
C LEU A 116 -11.85 -14.60 4.66
N GLU A 117 -11.37 -15.13 3.53
CA GLU A 117 -11.33 -16.58 3.26
C GLU A 117 -10.50 -17.34 4.32
N LEU A 118 -9.43 -16.74 4.84
CA LEU A 118 -8.61 -17.31 5.91
C LEU A 118 -9.27 -17.15 7.29
N GLY A 119 -10.04 -16.09 7.50
CA GLY A 119 -10.72 -15.75 8.76
C GLY A 119 -12.06 -16.47 8.97
N GLU A 120 -12.67 -17.02 7.91
CA GLU A 120 -13.98 -17.73 7.95
C GLU A 120 -14.08 -18.86 9.01
N TRP A 121 -12.97 -19.30 9.59
CA TRP A 121 -12.89 -20.40 10.55
C TRP A 121 -12.81 -19.97 12.02
N ASP A 122 -12.62 -18.67 12.32
CA ASP A 122 -12.26 -18.20 13.68
C ASP A 122 -13.10 -17.01 14.17
N TRP A 123 -14.06 -16.53 13.38
CA TRP A 123 -14.81 -15.31 13.64
C TRP A 123 -16.22 -15.67 14.12
N ASP A 124 -16.30 -16.20 15.34
CA ASP A 124 -17.55 -16.48 16.08
C ASP A 124 -17.97 -15.25 16.91
#